data_AF-A0A952BFL9-F1
#
_entry.id   AF-A0A952BFL9-F1
#
_cell.length_a   1.000
_cell.length_b   1.000
_cell.length_c   1.000
_cell.angle_alpha   90.00
_cell.angle_beta   90.00
_cell.angle_gamma   90.00
#
_symmetry.space_group_name_H-M   'P 1'
#
loop_
_entity.id
_entity.type
_entity.pdbx_description
1 polymer ?
#
loop_
_entity_poly.entity_id
_entity_poly.type
_entity_poly.pdbx_seq_one_letter_code
_entity_poly.pdbx_strand_id
1 'polypeptide(L)'
;MKQALRVISEMLTGTETDIASLPWWNIQYQHSQAIRSLLMERYSPASTNKMLAALRGVLRESWRLGFMDAETFHRAIDIKTIKGNTIP
;
A
#
# COMPACT_ATOMS: atom_id res chain seq x y z
N MET A 1 -2.20 -10.96 6.82
CA MET A 1 -1.48 -9.74 6.35
C MET A 1 -0.73 -9.99 5.04
N LYS A 2 0.00 -11.10 4.85
CA LYS A 2 0.69 -11.43 3.59
C LYS A 2 -0.18 -11.32 2.32
N GLN A 3 -1.42 -11.79 2.37
CA GLN A 3 -2.33 -11.74 1.22
C GLN A 3 -2.62 -10.31 0.72
N ALA A 4 -2.67 -9.32 1.63
CA ALA A 4 -2.84 -7.92 1.24
C ALA A 4 -1.66 -7.41 0.42
N LEU A 5 -0.44 -7.76 0.84
CA LEU A 5 0.78 -7.36 0.15
C LEU A 5 0.95 -8.08 -1.19
N ARG A 6 0.50 -9.35 -1.29
CA ARG A 6 0.50 -10.10 -2.55
C ARG A 6 -0.38 -9.44 -3.62
N VAL A 7 -1.57 -9.01 -3.23
CA VAL A 7 -2.46 -8.29 -4.15
C VAL A 7 -1.83 -6.98 -4.61
N ILE A 8 -1.19 -6.24 -3.70
CA ILE A 8 -0.51 -4.99 -4.05
C ILE A 8 0.70 -5.25 -4.95
N SER A 9 1.49 -6.29 -4.71
CA SER A 9 2.63 -6.63 -5.56
C SER A 9 2.19 -7.01 -6.97
N GLU A 10 1.17 -7.87 -7.09
CA GLU A 10 0.56 -8.22 -8.38
C GLU A 10 0.01 -6.99 -9.12
N MET A 11 -0.61 -6.04 -8.41
CA MET A 11 -1.10 -4.79 -9.02
C MET A 11 0.03 -3.90 -9.55
N LEU A 12 1.20 -3.90 -8.90
CA LEU A 12 2.34 -3.07 -9.28
C LEU A 12 3.18 -3.69 -10.41
N THR A 13 3.39 -5.00 -10.39
CA THR A 13 4.25 -5.70 -11.35
C THR A 13 3.48 -6.40 -12.46
N GLY A 14 2.15 -6.54 -12.33
CA GLY A 14 1.30 -7.27 -13.28
C GLY A 14 1.54 -8.78 -13.31
N THR A 15 2.43 -9.29 -12.45
CA THR A 15 2.86 -10.69 -12.41
C THR A 15 2.99 -11.17 -10.97
N GLU A 16 2.99 -12.47 -10.75
CA GLU A 16 3.19 -13.04 -9.43
C GLU A 16 4.65 -12.82 -8.98
N THR A 17 4.87 -11.70 -8.28
CA THR A 17 6.18 -11.32 -7.75
C THR A 17 6.22 -11.57 -6.24
N ASP A 18 7.36 -12.10 -5.78
CA ASP A 18 7.58 -12.33 -4.36
C ASP A 18 7.55 -11.00 -3.58
N ILE A 19 6.78 -10.99 -2.49
CA ILE A 19 6.57 -9.81 -1.64
C ILE A 19 7.91 -9.31 -1.09
N ALA A 20 8.88 -10.18 -0.80
CA ALA A 20 10.18 -9.76 -0.28
C ALA A 20 11.13 -9.21 -1.36
N SER A 21 10.88 -9.53 -2.64
CA SER A 21 11.72 -9.11 -3.76
C SER A 21 11.28 -7.77 -4.38
N LEU A 22 10.08 -7.30 -4.05
CA LEU A 22 9.56 -6.04 -4.58
C LEU A 22 10.27 -4.86 -3.90
N PRO A 23 10.79 -3.88 -4.67
CA PRO A 23 11.47 -2.71 -4.11
C PRO A 23 10.44 -1.73 -3.52
N TRP A 24 9.91 -2.04 -2.33
CA TRP A 24 8.91 -1.21 -1.64
C TRP A 24 9.38 0.22 -1.40
N TRP A 25 10.70 0.43 -1.30
CA TRP A 25 11.30 1.76 -1.17
C TRP A 25 11.08 2.67 -2.39
N ASN A 26 10.77 2.10 -3.56
CA ASN A 26 10.46 2.84 -4.78
C ASN A 26 8.97 3.26 -4.86
N ILE A 27 8.16 2.87 -3.87
CA ILE A 27 6.76 3.29 -3.81
C ILE A 27 6.68 4.74 -3.37
N GLN A 28 6.24 5.59 -4.29
CA GLN A 28 5.99 7.00 -4.05
C GLN A 28 4.49 7.24 -3.87
N TYR A 29 4.13 8.48 -3.52
CA TYR A 29 2.74 8.91 -3.36
C TYR A 29 1.84 8.54 -4.55
N GLN A 30 2.35 8.65 -5.77
CA GLN A 30 1.60 8.30 -6.99
C GLN A 30 1.22 6.82 -7.03
N HIS A 31 2.17 5.93 -6.72
CA HIS A 31 1.93 4.48 -6.62
C HIS A 31 0.92 4.17 -5.51
N SER A 32 1.10 4.77 -4.33
CA SER A 32 0.17 4.65 -3.19
C SER A 32 -1.26 5.07 -3.53
N GLN A 33 -1.44 6.17 -4.27
CA GLN A 33 -2.75 6.63 -4.74
C GLN A 33 -3.36 5.68 -5.77
N ALA A 34 -2.58 5.20 -6.74
CA ALA A 34 -3.04 4.24 -7.73
C ALA A 34 -3.52 2.93 -7.07
N ILE A 35 -2.74 2.40 -6.12
CA ILE A 35 -3.11 1.22 -5.32
C ILE A 35 -4.42 1.49 -4.58
N ARG A 36 -4.58 2.65 -3.94
CA ARG A 36 -5.82 3.01 -3.24
C ARG A 36 -7.02 2.99 -4.19
N SER A 37 -6.92 3.60 -5.37
CA SER A 37 -8.01 3.62 -6.35
C SER A 37 -8.38 2.22 -6.83
N LEU A 38 -7.39 1.40 -7.21
CA LEU A 38 -7.62 0.01 -7.64
C LEU A 38 -8.24 -0.86 -6.55
N LEU A 39 -7.81 -0.66 -5.30
CA LEU A 39 -8.37 -1.38 -4.16
C LEU A 39 -9.83 -0.97 -3.89
N MET A 40 -10.18 0.31 -4.06
CA MET A 40 -11.57 0.77 -3.92
C MET A 40 -12.50 0.16 -4.97
N GLU A 41 -12.01 -0.08 -6.19
CA GLU A 41 -12.82 -0.68 -7.26
C GLU A 41 -13.10 -2.16 -7.01
N ARG A 42 -12.21 -2.86 -6.30
CA ARG A 42 -12.27 -4.32 -6.11
C ARG A 42 -12.69 -4.77 -4.73
N TYR A 43 -12.52 -3.94 -3.70
CA TYR A 43 -12.70 -4.31 -2.30
C TYR A 43 -13.52 -3.27 -1.53
N SER A 44 -14.19 -3.72 -0.47
CA SER A 44 -14.89 -2.82 0.44
C SER A 44 -13.95 -1.83 1.13
N PRO A 45 -14.45 -0.65 1.56
CA PRO A 45 -13.63 0.35 2.27
C PRO A 45 -12.88 -0.21 3.48
N ALA A 46 -13.50 -1.12 4.23
CA ALA A 46 -12.88 -1.77 5.39
C ALA A 46 -11.68 -2.64 4.99
N SER A 47 -11.83 -3.46 3.94
CA SER A 47 -10.75 -4.28 3.39
C SER A 47 -9.62 -3.41 2.82
N THR A 48 -9.96 -2.38 2.06
CA THR A 48 -8.97 -1.45 1.50
C THR A 48 -8.15 -0.77 2.59
N ASN A 49 -8.79 -0.26 3.65
CA ASN A 49 -8.06 0.36 4.77
C ASN A 49 -7.12 -0.62 5.46
N LYS A 50 -7.51 -1.89 5.62
CA LYS A 50 -6.65 -2.95 6.18
C LYS A 50 -5.43 -3.23 5.30
N MET A 51 -5.62 -3.25 3.97
CA MET A 51 -4.53 -3.45 3.00
C MET A 51 -3.58 -2.25 2.97
N LEU A 52 -4.12 -1.02 3.00
CA LEU A 52 -3.32 0.20 3.10
C LEU A 52 -2.54 0.26 4.44
N ALA A 53 -3.10 -0.24 5.54
CA ALA A 53 -2.38 -0.34 6.81
C ALA A 53 -1.19 -1.30 6.70
N ALA A 54 -1.34 -2.43 6.01
CA ALA A 54 -0.22 -3.35 5.75
C ALA A 54 0.87 -2.68 4.90
N LEU A 55 0.49 -1.95 3.84
CA LEU A 55 1.44 -1.19 3.01
C LEU A 55 2.23 -0.17 3.84
N ARG A 56 1.55 0.62 4.67
CA ARG A 56 2.21 1.59 5.56
C ARG A 56 3.21 0.93 6.53
N GLY A 57 2.91 -0.29 6.99
CA GLY A 57 3.82 -1.08 7.82
C GLY A 57 5.11 -1.43 7.08
N VAL A 58 5.01 -1.88 5.83
CA VAL A 58 6.18 -2.22 5.01
C VAL A 58 7.01 -0.97 4.67
N LEU A 59 6.36 0.13 4.27
CA LEU A 59 7.06 1.40 3.98
C LEU A 59 7.79 1.93 5.22
N ARG A 60 7.20 1.78 6.41
CA ARG A 60 7.84 2.16 7.68
C ARG A 60 9.09 1.32 7.95
N GLU A 61 9.04 0.03 7.65
CA GLU A 61 10.21 -0.85 7.81
C GLU A 61 11.30 -0.53 6.79
N SER A 62 10.93 -0.25 5.52
CA SER A 62 11.89 0.20 4.50
C SER A 62 12.58 1.52 4.89
N TRP A 63 11.84 2.46 5.48
CA TRP A 63 12.41 3.69 6.05
C TRP A 63 13.36 3.41 7.22
N ARG A 64 12.97 2.53 8.16
CA ARG A 64 13.82 2.14 9.30
C ARG A 64 15.13 1.46 8.86
N LEU A 65 15.10 0.70 7.77
CA LEU A 65 16.26 0.06 7.17
C LEU A 65 17.13 1.05 6.36
N GLY A 66 16.71 2.31 6.19
CA GLY A 66 17.46 3.33 5.46
C GLY A 66 17.35 3.23 3.94
N PHE A 67 16.41 2.43 3.41
CA PHE A 67 16.19 2.33 1.97
C PHE A 67 15.38 3.50 1.39
N MET A 68 14.78 4.34 2.25
CA MET A 68 13.89 5.44 1.85
C MET A 68 14.09 6.64 2.78
N ASP A 69 14.02 7.85 2.23
CA ASP A 69 14.02 9.08 3.01
C ASP A 69 12.72 9.28 3.79
N ALA A 70 12.82 10.00 4.92
CA ALA A 70 11.67 10.35 5.75
C ALA A 70 10.60 11.15 4.96
N GLU A 71 11.01 12.05 4.06
CA GLU A 71 10.08 12.84 3.26
C GLU A 71 9.29 11.94 2.28
N THR A 72 9.99 11.07 1.55
CA THR A 72 9.38 10.10 0.64
C THR A 72 8.43 9.18 1.40
N PHE A 73 8.82 8.71 2.59
CA PHE A 73 7.98 7.92 3.48
C PHE A 73 6.72 8.68 3.89
N HIS A 74 6.86 9.91 4.41
CA HIS A 74 5.73 10.73 4.84
C HIS A 74 4.75 10.97 3.70
N ARG A 75 5.23 11.30 2.50
CA ARG A 75 4.38 11.45 1.31
C ARG A 75 3.72 10.13 0.92
N ALA A 76 4.45 9.01 0.91
CA ALA A 76 3.92 7.71 0.50
C ALA A 76 2.81 7.18 1.44
N ILE A 77 2.86 7.51 2.74
CA ILE A 77 1.84 7.11 3.70
C ILE A 77 0.66 8.08 3.84
N ASP A 78 0.76 9.29 3.26
CA ASP A 78 -0.24 10.37 3.29
C ASP A 78 -1.46 10.09 2.38
N ILE A 79 -1.94 8.86 2.42
CA ILE A 79 -3.08 8.39 1.67
C ILE A 79 -4.29 8.44 2.58
N LYS A 80 -5.34 9.18 2.18
CA LYS A 80 -6.58 9.28 2.96
C LYS A 80 -7.24 7.91 3.12
N THR A 81 -7.59 7.58 4.37
CA THR A 81 -8.44 6.43 4.66
C THR A 81 -9.82 6.62 4.03
N ILE A 82 -10.40 5.53 3.57
CA ILE A 82 -11.70 5.57 2.91
C ILE A 82 -12.75 5.39 4.01
N LYS A 83 -13.59 6.40 4.21
CA LYS A 83 -14.77 6.27 5.07
C LYS A 83 -15.79 5.43 4.33
N GLY A 84 -15.94 4.17 4.72
CA GLY A 84 -17.10 3.39 4.29
C GLY A 84 -18.29 3.84 5.10
N ASN A 85 -19.29 4.45 4.47
CA ASN A 85 -20.62 4.51 5.05
C ASN A 85 -21.17 3.08 4.98
N THR A 86 -20.93 2.28 6.03
CA THR A 86 -21.87 1.22 6.38
C THR A 86 -23.14 1.93 6.81
N ILE A 87 -24.05 2.11 5.85
CA ILE A 87 -25.42 2.51 6.15
C ILE A 87 -26.00 1.33 6.95
N PRO A 88 -26.44 1.54 8.20
CA PRO A 88 -26.99 0.49 9.04
C PRO A 88 -28.33 -0.04 8.52
#